data_AF-A0A2V8VEJ3-F1
#
_entry.id   AF-A0A2V8VEJ3-F1
#
_cell.length_a   1.000
_cell.length_b   1.000
_cell.length_c   1.000
_cell.angle_alpha   90.00
_cell.angle_beta   90.00
_cell.angle_gamma   90.00
#
_symmetry.space_group_name_H-M   'P 1'
#
loop_
_entity.id
_entity.type
_entity.pdbx_description
1 polymer ?
#
loop_
_entity_poly.entity_id
_entity_poly.type
_entity_poly.pdbx_seq_one_letter_code
_entity_poly.pdbx_strand_id
1 'polypeptide(L)'
;MAPVVDAARARSILIIHAPSETMAFYKDSPQRQRMLAVAKVALPQPLPVTDPPLPIDDSDGGCDTPDKFYTAWTRENAALHIAPEDVISDNGAEIYSLLRARGIENLLVMGVHTNMCILNRTFAIKQMTKWGVRCVLVRDLTDSMYNPKDRPFVPHDRGTGLVIEHIEKYWVPTVLSADLVAALPQGK
;
A
#
# COMPACT_ATOMS: atom_id res chain seq x y z
N MET A 1 -12.53 -2.97 -1.91
CA MET A 1 -11.45 -3.27 -0.95
C MET A 1 -11.92 -4.14 0.22
N ALA A 2 -12.89 -3.72 1.03
CA ALA A 2 -13.35 -4.51 2.20
C ALA A 2 -13.66 -6.00 1.92
N PRO A 3 -14.39 -6.38 0.85
CA PRO A 3 -14.65 -7.80 0.57
C PRO A 3 -13.38 -8.65 0.37
N VAL A 4 -12.33 -8.04 -0.19
CA VAL A 4 -11.05 -8.71 -0.47
C VAL A 4 -10.24 -8.83 0.81
N VAL A 5 -10.25 -7.81 1.66
CA VAL A 5 -9.66 -7.85 3.00
C VAL A 5 -10.31 -8.94 3.85
N ASP A 6 -11.64 -9.03 3.84
CA ASP A 6 -12.38 -10.04 4.60
C ASP A 6 -12.12 -11.45 4.06
N ALA A 7 -12.09 -11.63 2.74
CA ALA A 7 -11.74 -12.90 2.11
C ALA A 7 -10.30 -13.33 2.46
N ALA A 8 -9.35 -12.40 2.45
CA ALA A 8 -7.96 -12.66 2.83
C ALA A 8 -7.86 -13.06 4.32
N ARG A 9 -8.54 -12.31 5.20
CA ARG A 9 -8.57 -12.57 6.65
C ARG A 9 -9.15 -13.93 6.99
N ALA A 10 -10.25 -14.32 6.32
CA ALA A 10 -10.85 -15.65 6.48
C ALA A 10 -9.84 -16.79 6.21
N ARG A 11 -8.77 -16.50 5.47
CA ARG A 11 -7.70 -17.44 5.09
C ARG A 11 -6.39 -17.18 5.82
N SER A 12 -6.47 -16.54 6.98
CA SER A 12 -5.34 -16.26 7.87
C SER A 12 -4.25 -15.40 7.23
N ILE A 13 -4.57 -14.67 6.16
CA ILE A 13 -3.68 -13.62 5.66
C ILE A 13 -3.75 -12.45 6.64
N LEU A 14 -2.57 -12.04 7.11
CA LEU A 14 -2.45 -10.90 8.01
C LEU A 14 -2.75 -9.60 7.28
N ILE A 15 -3.66 -8.80 7.83
CA ILE A 15 -3.95 -7.45 7.35
C ILE A 15 -3.11 -6.44 8.12
N ILE A 16 -2.40 -5.61 7.36
CA ILE A 16 -1.62 -4.47 7.89
C ILE A 16 -2.30 -3.21 7.40
N HIS A 17 -2.92 -2.46 8.32
CA HIS A 17 -3.44 -1.14 8.03
C HIS A 17 -2.30 -0.12 8.13
N ALA A 18 -2.11 0.66 7.07
CA ALA A 18 -1.05 1.68 7.00
C ALA A 18 -1.63 3.07 6.75
N PRO A 19 -2.39 3.63 7.72
CA PRO A 19 -3.07 4.90 7.57
C PRO A 19 -2.08 6.07 7.70
N SER A 20 -1.37 6.33 6.60
CA SER A 20 -0.31 7.33 6.49
C SER A 20 -0.73 8.67 7.09
N GLU A 21 0.14 9.25 7.92
CA GLU A 21 -0.02 10.60 8.52
C GLU A 21 -1.22 10.77 9.46
N THR A 22 -1.94 9.69 9.77
CA THR A 22 -3.10 9.71 10.68
C THR A 22 -2.92 8.82 11.91
N MET A 23 -1.69 8.37 12.17
CA MET A 23 -1.35 7.46 13.28
C MET A 23 -1.72 7.98 14.67
N ALA A 24 -1.85 9.29 14.85
CA ALA A 24 -2.29 9.88 16.12
C ALA A 24 -3.66 9.33 16.58
N PHE A 25 -4.56 9.03 15.64
CA PHE A 25 -5.87 8.43 15.93
C PHE A 25 -5.75 7.00 16.48
N TYR A 26 -4.71 6.27 16.09
CA TYR A 26 -4.54 4.84 16.38
C TYR A 26 -3.58 4.55 17.54
N LYS A 27 -3.01 5.58 18.18
CA LYS A 27 -1.94 5.44 19.17
C LYS A 27 -2.26 4.43 20.30
N ASP A 28 -3.50 4.40 20.76
CA ASP A 28 -3.96 3.56 21.88
C ASP A 28 -4.70 2.29 21.40
N SER A 29 -4.80 2.07 20.08
CA SER A 29 -5.49 0.90 19.55
C SER A 29 -4.73 -0.41 19.86
N PRO A 30 -5.42 -1.53 20.18
CA PRO A 30 -4.77 -2.81 20.41
C PRO A 30 -3.88 -3.27 19.26
N GLN A 31 -4.29 -3.00 18.02
CA GLN A 31 -3.56 -3.35 16.80
C GLN A 31 -2.27 -2.54 16.65
N ARG A 32 -2.28 -1.26 17.07
CA ARG A 32 -1.05 -0.46 17.14
C ARG A 32 -0.11 -0.97 18.22
N GLN A 33 -0.63 -1.27 19.41
CA GLN A 33 0.16 -1.82 20.51
C GLN A 33 0.78 -3.18 20.15
N ARG A 34 0.04 -4.02 19.41
CA ARG A 34 0.57 -5.27 18.86
C ARG A 34 1.76 -5.05 17.94
N MET A 35 1.71 -4.04 17.06
CA MET A 35 2.85 -3.71 16.20
C MET A 35 4.05 -3.24 17.01
N LEU A 36 3.84 -2.37 18.01
CA LEU A 36 4.92 -1.86 18.86
C LEU A 36 5.60 -2.95 19.71
N ALA A 37 4.87 -4.02 20.03
CA ALA A 37 5.40 -5.18 20.74
C ALA A 37 6.29 -6.10 19.87
N VAL A 38 6.32 -5.90 18.55
CA VAL A 38 7.18 -6.68 17.64
C VAL A 38 8.64 -6.32 17.89
N ALA A 39 9.48 -7.32 18.12
CA ALA A 39 10.92 -7.12 18.25
C ALA A 39 11.50 -6.55 16.95
N LYS A 40 12.23 -5.44 17.06
CA LYS A 40 12.88 -4.81 15.92
C LYS A 40 13.99 -5.71 15.39
N VAL A 41 14.05 -5.84 14.07
CA VAL A 41 15.13 -6.55 13.38
C VAL A 41 16.06 -5.56 12.68
N ALA A 42 17.30 -5.99 12.43
CA ALA A 42 18.20 -5.22 11.59
C ALA A 42 17.63 -5.12 10.17
N LEU A 43 17.57 -3.90 9.64
CA LEU A 43 17.13 -3.66 8.26
C LEU A 43 18.25 -4.09 7.29
N PRO A 44 17.92 -4.80 6.20
CA PRO A 44 18.91 -5.21 5.22
C PRO A 44 19.42 -4.00 4.44
N GLN A 45 20.60 -4.16 3.82
CA GLN A 45 21.04 -3.18 2.83
C GLN A 45 20.08 -3.19 1.63
N PRO A 46 19.68 -2.02 1.11
CA PRO A 46 18.82 -1.92 -0.07
C PRO A 46 19.42 -2.62 -1.29
N LEU A 47 18.62 -3.46 -1.95
CA LEU A 47 18.95 -4.04 -3.25
C LEU A 47 19.02 -2.94 -4.32
N PRO A 48 19.95 -3.05 -5.29
CA PRO A 48 19.97 -2.15 -6.44
C PRO A 48 18.73 -2.41 -7.31
N VAL A 49 17.93 -1.37 -7.53
CA VAL A 49 16.70 -1.40 -8.34
C VAL A 49 16.65 -0.19 -9.24
N THR A 50 16.12 -0.35 -10.44
CA THR A 50 15.92 0.77 -11.38
C THR A 50 14.68 1.55 -10.94
N ASP A 51 14.85 2.84 -10.70
CA ASP A 51 13.77 3.76 -10.30
C ASP A 51 13.66 4.90 -11.33
N PRO A 52 13.05 4.65 -12.51
CA PRO A 52 12.87 5.71 -13.49
C PRO A 52 11.77 6.68 -13.03
N PRO A 53 11.72 7.91 -13.57
CA PRO A 53 10.64 8.85 -13.29
C PRO A 53 9.26 8.28 -13.63
N LEU A 54 8.24 8.75 -12.90
CA LEU A 54 6.85 8.39 -13.17
C LEU A 54 6.40 8.87 -14.56
N PRO A 55 5.45 8.17 -15.21
CA PRO A 55 4.93 8.54 -16.53
C PRO A 55 3.85 9.63 -16.48
N ILE A 56 3.63 10.23 -15.30
CA ILE A 56 2.67 11.30 -15.04
C ILE A 56 3.37 12.46 -14.32
N ASP A 57 2.81 13.65 -14.45
CA ASP A 57 3.11 14.76 -13.54
C ASP A 57 2.18 14.66 -12.33
N ASP A 58 2.79 14.56 -11.14
CA ASP A 58 2.10 14.52 -9.85
C ASP A 58 2.55 15.65 -8.92
N SER A 59 3.18 16.69 -9.47
CA SER A 59 3.73 17.81 -8.70
C SER A 59 2.67 18.71 -8.08
N ASP A 60 1.46 18.72 -8.64
CA ASP A 60 0.30 19.49 -8.18
C ASP A 60 -0.60 18.70 -7.21
N GLY A 61 -0.19 17.49 -6.81
CA GLY A 61 -0.98 16.58 -5.99
C GLY A 61 -2.33 16.19 -6.60
N GLY A 62 -2.41 16.15 -7.94
CA GLY A 62 -3.48 15.49 -8.69
C GLY A 62 -4.87 16.10 -8.52
N CYS A 63 -4.96 17.34 -8.02
CA CYS A 63 -6.24 18.00 -7.74
C CYS A 63 -6.73 18.74 -8.98
N ASP A 64 -7.88 18.32 -9.53
CA ASP A 64 -8.46 18.94 -10.73
C ASP A 64 -9.26 20.23 -10.43
N THR A 65 -9.49 20.54 -9.15
CA THR A 65 -10.12 21.76 -8.63
C THR A 65 -9.08 22.76 -8.07
N PRO A 66 -9.36 24.07 -8.09
CA PRO A 66 -8.45 25.13 -7.62
C PRO A 66 -8.36 25.23 -6.07
N ASP A 67 -8.50 24.12 -5.36
CA ASP A 67 -8.51 24.10 -3.89
C ASP A 67 -7.10 24.15 -3.31
N LYS A 68 -7.00 24.65 -2.07
CA LYS A 68 -5.73 24.68 -1.34
C LYS A 68 -5.47 23.32 -0.70
N PHE A 69 -4.20 22.91 -0.67
CA PHE A 69 -3.78 21.76 0.12
C PHE A 69 -4.05 21.96 1.61
N TYR A 70 -4.67 20.96 2.24
CA TYR A 70 -4.84 20.87 3.68
C TYR A 70 -4.85 19.39 4.11
N THR A 71 -4.64 19.14 5.40
CA THR A 71 -4.81 17.80 5.96
C THR A 71 -6.29 17.47 6.05
N ALA A 72 -6.81 16.70 5.08
CA ALA A 72 -8.22 16.35 5.03
C ALA A 72 -8.59 15.15 5.92
N TRP A 73 -7.64 14.27 6.20
CA TRP A 73 -7.89 12.99 6.85
C TRP A 73 -7.35 12.95 8.27
N THR A 74 -8.12 12.34 9.18
CA THR A 74 -7.73 12.12 10.57
C THR A 74 -7.61 10.64 10.92
N ARG A 75 -8.06 9.75 10.02
CA ARG A 75 -8.04 8.30 10.15
C ARG A 75 -8.32 7.63 8.80
N GLU A 76 -8.11 6.32 8.73
CA GLU A 76 -8.53 5.46 7.62
C GLU A 76 -10.05 5.49 7.40
N ASN A 77 -10.48 5.16 6.17
CA ASN A 77 -11.88 5.02 5.84
C ASN A 77 -12.57 3.98 6.75
N ALA A 78 -13.61 4.40 7.46
CA ALA A 78 -14.32 3.56 8.43
C ALA A 78 -15.02 2.32 7.80
N ALA A 79 -15.18 2.28 6.48
CA ALA A 79 -15.65 1.09 5.76
C ALA A 79 -14.62 -0.04 5.72
N LEU A 80 -13.34 0.23 6.01
CA LEU A 80 -12.32 -0.79 6.22
C LEU A 80 -12.32 -1.19 7.70
N HIS A 81 -12.95 -2.33 7.98
CA HIS A 81 -12.99 -2.86 9.33
C HIS A 81 -11.60 -3.34 9.76
N ILE A 82 -11.13 -2.80 10.89
CA ILE A 82 -9.90 -3.23 11.57
C ILE A 82 -10.28 -4.32 12.57
N ALA A 83 -9.91 -5.56 12.27
CA ALA A 83 -10.24 -6.72 13.08
C ALA A 83 -9.28 -6.86 14.29
N PRO A 84 -9.67 -7.62 15.33
CA PRO A 84 -8.84 -7.82 16.51
C PRO A 84 -7.44 -8.37 16.23
N GLU A 85 -7.23 -9.15 15.18
CA GLU A 85 -5.98 -9.83 14.80
C GLU A 85 -5.04 -8.97 13.93
N ASP A 86 -5.55 -7.89 13.35
CA ASP A 86 -4.84 -7.03 12.42
C ASP A 86 -3.73 -6.21 13.11
N VAL A 87 -2.92 -5.48 12.36
CA VAL A 87 -1.90 -4.57 12.89
C VAL A 87 -1.98 -3.21 12.22
N ILE A 88 -1.49 -2.17 12.90
CA ILE A 88 -1.49 -0.79 12.37
C ILE A 88 -0.10 -0.17 12.45
N SER A 89 0.42 0.29 11.31
CA SER A 89 1.63 1.11 11.20
C SER A 89 1.77 1.75 9.83
N ASP A 90 2.26 2.98 9.79
CA ASP A 90 2.78 3.65 8.59
C ASP A 90 4.33 3.73 8.62
N ASN A 91 5.00 2.88 9.40
CA ASN A 91 6.44 2.81 9.51
C ASN A 91 6.99 1.53 8.87
N GLY A 92 7.80 1.70 7.82
CA GLY A 92 8.41 0.58 7.11
C GLY A 92 9.25 -0.36 7.96
N ALA A 93 10.04 0.17 8.92
CA ALA A 93 10.91 -0.67 9.73
C ALA A 93 10.13 -1.58 10.70
N GLU A 94 9.00 -1.09 11.21
CA GLU A 94 8.08 -1.87 12.04
C GLU A 94 7.41 -2.97 11.22
N ILE A 95 6.88 -2.62 10.05
CA ILE A 95 6.26 -3.58 9.13
C ILE A 95 7.27 -4.65 8.70
N TYR A 96 8.48 -4.25 8.30
CA TYR A 96 9.53 -5.19 7.94
C TYR A 96 9.86 -6.14 9.11
N SER A 97 9.99 -5.62 10.33
CA SER A 97 10.24 -6.43 11.52
C SER A 97 9.11 -7.45 11.77
N LEU A 98 7.86 -7.05 11.58
CA LEU A 98 6.70 -7.93 11.68
C LEU A 98 6.71 -9.03 10.62
N LEU A 99 6.99 -8.68 9.36
CA LEU A 99 7.07 -9.64 8.27
C LEU A 99 8.13 -10.71 8.58
N ARG A 100 9.32 -10.28 9.05
CA ARG A 100 10.40 -11.18 9.46
C ARG A 100 10.01 -12.05 10.67
N ALA A 101 9.40 -11.47 11.70
CA ALA A 101 9.00 -12.19 12.90
C ALA A 101 7.95 -13.28 12.61
N ARG A 102 7.12 -13.11 11.59
CA ARG A 102 6.09 -14.07 11.19
C ARG A 102 6.50 -14.97 10.00
N GLY A 103 7.71 -14.83 9.48
CA GLY A 103 8.13 -15.57 8.28
C GLY A 103 7.31 -15.24 7.03
N ILE A 104 6.75 -14.03 6.95
CA ILE A 104 5.97 -13.57 5.80
C ILE A 104 6.92 -13.00 4.75
N GLU A 105 6.91 -13.61 3.57
CA GLU A 105 7.80 -13.23 2.46
C GLU A 105 7.07 -12.46 1.35
N ASN A 106 5.76 -12.61 1.26
CA ASN A 106 4.93 -11.98 0.24
C ASN A 106 4.08 -10.86 0.85
N LEU A 107 4.04 -9.72 0.18
CA LEU A 107 3.27 -8.54 0.59
C LEU A 107 2.33 -8.13 -0.55
N LEU A 108 1.03 -8.23 -0.31
CA LEU A 108 0.01 -7.70 -1.20
C LEU A 108 -0.25 -6.23 -0.82
N VAL A 109 -0.10 -5.31 -1.77
CA VAL A 109 -0.24 -3.88 -1.54
C VAL A 109 -1.45 -3.36 -2.31
N MET A 110 -2.31 -2.60 -1.64
CA MET A 110 -3.50 -1.93 -2.21
C MET A 110 -3.83 -0.70 -1.37
N GLY A 111 -4.60 0.25 -1.92
CA GLY A 111 -4.89 1.53 -1.27
C GLY A 111 -4.64 2.72 -2.19
N VAL A 112 -4.67 3.93 -1.62
CA VAL A 112 -4.49 5.19 -2.37
C VAL A 112 -3.47 6.10 -1.67
N HIS A 113 -2.67 6.89 -2.38
CA HIS A 113 -2.58 6.98 -3.84
C HIS A 113 -1.45 6.09 -4.41
N THR A 114 -1.66 5.53 -5.60
CA THR A 114 -0.80 4.55 -6.29
C THR A 114 0.64 5.06 -6.43
N ASN A 115 0.81 6.27 -6.98
CA ASN A 115 2.09 6.92 -7.23
C ASN A 115 2.75 7.48 -5.97
N MET A 116 2.05 7.54 -4.84
CA MET A 116 2.56 8.12 -3.59
C MET A 116 2.65 7.09 -2.47
N CYS A 117 1.58 6.90 -1.70
CA CYS A 117 1.60 6.07 -0.50
C CYS A 117 1.87 4.60 -0.81
N ILE A 118 1.35 4.10 -1.94
CA ILE A 118 1.50 2.71 -2.36
C ILE A 118 2.87 2.42 -2.97
N LEU A 119 3.49 3.42 -3.59
CA LEU A 119 4.79 3.25 -4.23
C LEU A 119 5.95 3.71 -3.34
N ASN A 120 5.89 4.93 -2.80
CA ASN A 120 7.05 5.67 -2.27
C ASN A 120 7.19 5.68 -0.75
N ARG A 121 6.13 5.43 0.03
CA ARG A 121 6.26 5.46 1.51
C ARG A 121 7.19 4.34 2.00
N THR A 122 7.76 4.54 3.18
CA THR A 122 8.73 3.61 3.78
C THR A 122 8.18 2.20 3.97
N PHE A 123 6.86 2.06 4.09
CA PHE A 123 6.17 0.78 4.25
C PHE A 123 5.71 0.15 2.93
N ALA A 124 5.99 0.79 1.80
CA ALA A 124 5.34 0.52 0.53
C ALA A 124 6.28 -0.16 -0.48
N ILE A 125 5.82 -0.30 -1.72
CA ILE A 125 6.43 -1.15 -2.75
C ILE A 125 7.93 -0.90 -2.91
N LYS A 126 8.35 0.36 -3.13
CA LYS A 126 9.77 0.64 -3.42
C LYS A 126 10.69 0.19 -2.30
N GLN A 127 10.33 0.55 -1.06
CA GLN A 127 11.18 0.27 0.09
C GLN A 127 11.16 -1.22 0.46
N MET A 128 9.99 -1.86 0.38
CA MET A 128 9.83 -3.28 0.66
C MET A 128 10.55 -4.16 -0.37
N THR A 129 10.45 -3.83 -1.67
CA THR A 129 11.20 -4.49 -2.73
C THR A 129 12.72 -4.30 -2.54
N LYS A 130 13.17 -3.09 -2.18
CA LYS A 130 14.58 -2.84 -1.84
C LYS A 130 15.06 -3.67 -0.64
N TRP A 131 14.18 -4.02 0.28
CA TRP A 131 14.50 -4.93 1.40
C TRP A 131 14.25 -6.41 1.10
N GLY A 132 14.00 -6.76 -0.17
CA GLY A 132 13.85 -8.15 -0.62
C GLY A 132 12.49 -8.78 -0.29
N VAL A 133 11.49 -7.99 0.09
CA VAL A 133 10.11 -8.48 0.28
C VAL A 133 9.45 -8.64 -1.08
N ARG A 134 8.81 -9.79 -1.33
CA ARG A 134 8.11 -10.07 -2.58
C ARG A 134 6.78 -9.34 -2.60
N CYS A 135 6.77 -8.15 -3.17
CA CYS A 135 5.59 -7.32 -3.25
C CYS A 135 4.76 -7.64 -4.50
N VAL A 136 3.44 -7.51 -4.39
CA VAL A 136 2.48 -7.61 -5.50
C VAL A 136 1.44 -6.51 -5.33
N LEU A 137 1.17 -5.76 -6.39
CA LEU A 137 0.13 -4.71 -6.37
C LEU A 137 -1.24 -5.29 -6.76
N VAL A 138 -2.28 -5.04 -5.96
CA VAL A 138 -3.67 -5.36 -6.34
C VAL A 138 -4.24 -4.17 -7.11
N ARG A 139 -4.10 -4.22 -8.43
CA ARG A 139 -4.15 -3.03 -9.32
C ARG A 139 -5.53 -2.42 -9.53
N ASP A 140 -6.60 -3.16 -9.27
CA ASP A 140 -7.99 -2.69 -9.33
C ASP A 140 -8.49 -2.13 -7.98
N LEU A 141 -7.64 -2.16 -6.95
CA LEU A 141 -7.90 -1.59 -5.62
C LEU A 141 -6.93 -0.46 -5.29
N THR A 142 -6.56 0.31 -6.31
CA THR A 142 -5.69 1.47 -6.17
C THR A 142 -6.15 2.59 -7.11
N ASP A 143 -5.74 3.81 -6.80
CA ASP A 143 -6.09 5.02 -7.54
C ASP A 143 -4.92 6.00 -7.47
N SER A 144 -4.62 6.72 -8.55
CA SER A 144 -3.44 7.61 -8.59
C SER A 144 -3.81 9.05 -8.30
N MET A 145 -2.91 9.79 -7.68
CA MET A 145 -3.01 11.23 -7.61
C MET A 145 -2.49 11.81 -8.93
N TYR A 146 -3.41 12.08 -9.86
CA TYR A 146 -3.11 12.58 -11.21
C TYR A 146 -4.20 13.53 -11.70
N ASN A 147 -3.79 14.70 -12.18
CA ASN A 147 -4.66 15.69 -12.78
C ASN A 147 -4.67 15.54 -14.32
N PRO A 148 -5.82 15.26 -14.96
CA PRO A 148 -5.91 15.19 -16.43
C PRO A 148 -5.47 16.45 -17.19
N LYS A 149 -5.40 17.60 -16.49
CA LYS A 149 -4.90 18.86 -17.06
C LYS A 149 -3.38 18.93 -17.13
N ASP A 150 -2.68 18.01 -16.47
CA ASP A 150 -1.22 17.91 -16.49
C ASP A 150 -0.75 16.77 -17.38
N ARG A 151 0.54 16.80 -17.72
CA ARG A 151 1.15 15.78 -18.57
C ARG A 151 0.90 14.39 -17.98
N PRO A 152 0.46 13.39 -18.78
CA PRO A 152 0.47 13.37 -20.25
C PRO A 152 -0.86 13.79 -20.93
N PHE A 153 -1.74 14.53 -20.24
CA PHE A 153 -3.03 15.03 -20.75
C PHE A 153 -3.99 13.91 -21.17
N VAL A 154 -4.10 12.88 -20.33
CA VAL A 154 -5.01 11.75 -20.53
C VAL A 154 -6.11 11.76 -19.47
N PRO A 155 -7.24 11.07 -19.71
CA PRO A 155 -8.22 10.82 -18.65
C PRO A 155 -7.59 10.22 -17.39
N HIS A 156 -8.18 10.52 -16.22
CA HIS A 156 -7.60 10.17 -14.92
C HIS A 156 -7.33 8.66 -14.79
N ASP A 157 -8.30 7.83 -15.18
CA ASP A 157 -8.21 6.37 -15.20
C ASP A 157 -7.04 5.87 -16.08
N ARG A 158 -6.80 6.52 -17.21
CA ARG A 158 -5.65 6.23 -18.06
C ARG A 158 -4.34 6.65 -17.40
N GLY A 159 -4.32 7.75 -16.67
CA GLY A 159 -3.17 8.15 -15.85
C GLY A 159 -2.84 7.13 -14.77
N THR A 160 -3.85 6.64 -14.05
CA THR A 160 -3.70 5.52 -13.11
C THR A 160 -3.14 4.28 -13.80
N GLY A 161 -3.67 3.94 -14.98
CA GLY A 161 -3.16 2.84 -15.80
C GLY A 161 -1.69 2.98 -16.16
N LEU A 162 -1.22 4.18 -16.52
CA LEU A 162 0.20 4.43 -16.80
C LEU A 162 1.09 4.21 -15.57
N VAL A 163 0.64 4.64 -14.39
CA VAL A 163 1.36 4.39 -13.13
C VAL A 163 1.43 2.88 -12.84
N ILE A 164 0.33 2.15 -13.04
CA ILE A 164 0.30 0.69 -12.88
C ILE A 164 1.27 0.01 -13.85
N GLU A 165 1.25 0.38 -15.14
CA GLU A 165 2.17 -0.15 -16.16
C GLU A 165 3.65 0.14 -15.81
N HIS A 166 3.93 1.32 -15.24
CA HIS A 166 5.26 1.65 -14.75
C HIS A 166 5.67 0.74 -13.57
N ILE A 167 4.77 0.50 -12.62
CA ILE A 167 5.01 -0.40 -11.49
C ILE A 167 5.27 -1.83 -11.97
N GLU A 168 4.46 -2.34 -12.92
CA GLU A 168 4.62 -3.66 -13.53
C GLU A 168 5.98 -3.82 -14.21
N LYS A 169 6.45 -2.77 -14.90
CA LYS A 169 7.69 -2.80 -15.67
C LYS A 169 8.95 -2.74 -14.80
N TYR A 170 8.93 -1.97 -13.72
CA TYR A 170 10.15 -1.64 -12.97
C TYR A 170 10.19 -2.15 -11.54
N TRP A 171 9.04 -2.47 -10.94
CA TRP A 171 8.95 -2.72 -9.50
C TRP A 171 8.43 -4.11 -9.15
N VAL A 172 7.18 -4.42 -9.48
CA VAL A 172 6.48 -5.61 -8.97
C VAL A 172 5.42 -6.10 -9.94
N PRO A 173 5.11 -7.40 -9.95
CA PRO A 173 3.92 -7.89 -10.65
C PRO A 173 2.64 -7.34 -10.00
N THR A 174 1.54 -7.42 -10.75
CA THR A 174 0.21 -7.05 -10.29
C THR A 174 -0.76 -8.22 -10.37
N VAL A 175 -1.89 -8.09 -9.68
CA VAL A 175 -3.01 -9.04 -9.74
C VAL A 175 -4.33 -8.28 -9.67
N LEU A 176 -5.41 -8.84 -10.23
CA LEU A 176 -6.76 -8.35 -9.98
C LEU A 176 -7.28 -8.90 -8.65
N SER A 177 -8.09 -8.12 -7.95
CA SER A 177 -8.67 -8.54 -6.68
C SER A 177 -9.57 -9.76 -6.83
N ALA A 178 -10.28 -9.89 -7.96
CA ALA A 178 -11.07 -11.07 -8.29
C ALA A 178 -10.19 -12.33 -8.45
N ASP A 179 -9.07 -12.22 -9.18
CA ASP A 179 -8.14 -13.33 -9.38
C ASP A 179 -7.48 -13.73 -8.05
N LEU A 180 -7.12 -12.74 -7.23
CA LEU A 180 -6.59 -12.98 -5.89
C LEU A 180 -7.57 -13.78 -5.05
N VAL A 181 -8.83 -13.34 -4.94
CA VAL A 181 -9.86 -14.02 -4.16
C VAL A 181 -10.14 -15.42 -4.68
N ALA A 182 -10.16 -15.61 -6.00
CA ALA A 182 -10.34 -16.92 -6.64
C ALA A 182 -9.16 -17.87 -6.40
N ALA A 183 -7.94 -17.34 -6.30
CA ALA A 183 -6.71 -18.09 -6.08
C ALA A 183 -6.40 -18.37 -4.60
N LEU A 184 -7.05 -17.67 -3.67
CA LEU A 184 -7.05 -18.11 -2.28
C LEU A 184 -7.51 -19.57 -2.26
N PRO A 185 -6.97 -20.45 -1.39
CA PRO A 185 -7.35 -21.86 -1.36
C PRO A 185 -8.88 -22.03 -1.28
N GLN A 186 -9.47 -23.20 -1.32
CA GLN A 186 -10.75 -23.36 -0.63
C GLN A 186 -10.45 -24.05 0.69
N GLY A 187 -11.00 -23.54 1.79
CA GLY A 187 -10.79 -24.16 3.10
C GLY A 187 -11.12 -25.64 2.97
N LYS A 188 -10.25 -26.51 3.49
CA LYS A 188 -10.61 -27.91 3.71
C LYS A 188 -11.69 -27.99 4.77
#